data_AF-A0A0A0UW85-F1
#
_entry.id   AF-A0A0A0UW85-F1
#
_cell.length_a   1.000
_cell.length_b   1.000
_cell.length_c   1.000
_cell.angle_alpha   90.00
_cell.angle_beta   90.00
_cell.angle_gamma   90.00
#
_symmetry.space_group_name_H-M   'P 1'
#
loop_
_entity.id
_entity.type
_entity.pdbx_description
1 polymer ?
#
loop_
_entity_poly.entity_id
_entity_poly.type
_entity_poly.pdbx_seq_one_letter_code
_entity_poly.pdbx_strand_id
1 'polypeptide(L)'
;WQIMINGESYKWIVAEAAKKALGVENIQERVFIVRMINDKNDPTRVAGAAGFSVREHKLYIYKFKCCLLAAGGAVNVFRPRSIGEGVGRAWYPVWNAGSTYAMAAESGAEMTMMENRF
;
A
#
# COMPACT_ATOMS: atom_id res chain seq x y z
N TRP A 1 -21.82 18.38 -5.21
CA TRP A 1 -21.17 19.15 -4.12
C TRP A 1 -19.67 19.09 -4.35
N GLN A 2 -19.07 20.16 -4.87
CA GLN A 2 -17.63 20.32 -4.91
C GLN A 2 -17.29 21.46 -3.95
N ILE A 3 -16.45 21.18 -2.96
CA ILE A 3 -15.95 22.18 -2.01
C ILE A 3 -14.50 22.45 -2.40
N MET A 4 -14.19 23.71 -2.65
CA MET A 4 -12.84 24.12 -3.00
C MET A 4 -12.00 24.29 -1.74
N ILE A 5 -10.75 23.78 -1.78
CA ILE A 5 -9.77 23.92 -0.69
C ILE A 5 -8.41 24.34 -1.27
N ASN A 6 -7.62 25.06 -0.47
CA ASN A 6 -6.20 25.30 -0.75
C ASN A 6 -5.37 24.14 -0.19
N GLY A 7 -5.40 23.01 -0.90
CA GLY A 7 -4.98 21.71 -0.38
C GLY A 7 -3.52 21.32 -0.57
N GLU A 8 -2.60 22.25 -0.83
CA GLU A 8 -1.17 21.93 -1.06
C GLU A 8 -0.59 21.10 0.11
N SER A 9 -0.89 21.50 1.34
CA SER A 9 -0.39 20.86 2.56
C SER A 9 -1.29 19.72 3.07
N TYR A 10 -2.25 19.23 2.27
CA TYR A 10 -3.26 18.28 2.75
C TYR A 10 -2.62 17.01 3.33
N LYS A 11 -1.63 16.43 2.65
CA LYS A 11 -0.94 15.23 3.17
C LYS A 11 -0.13 15.54 4.45
N TRP A 12 0.49 16.71 4.54
CA TRP A 12 1.23 17.12 5.74
C TRP A 12 0.33 17.20 6.96
N ILE A 13 -0.81 17.86 6.84
CA ILE A 13 -1.80 18.02 7.92
C ILE A 13 -2.29 16.65 8.42
N VAL A 14 -2.66 15.76 7.50
CA VAL A 14 -3.15 14.42 7.86
C VAL A 14 -2.04 13.53 8.44
N ALA A 15 -0.83 13.60 7.88
CA ALA A 15 0.30 12.81 8.36
C ALA A 15 0.75 13.24 9.76
N GLU A 16 0.75 14.55 10.06
CA GLU A 16 1.09 15.07 11.38
C GLU A 16 0.08 14.60 12.43
N ALA A 17 -1.22 14.67 12.12
CA ALA A 17 -2.26 14.16 13.00
C ALA A 17 -2.09 12.67 13.30
N ALA A 18 -1.80 11.84 12.29
CA ALA A 18 -1.55 10.41 12.47
C ALA A 18 -0.28 10.14 13.29
N LYS A 19 0.81 10.87 13.02
CA LYS A 19 2.07 10.77 13.76
C LYS A 19 1.90 11.11 15.24
N LYS A 20 1.13 12.15 15.55
CA LYS A 20 0.81 12.56 16.93
C LYS A 20 -0.06 11.53 17.65
N ALA A 21 -1.02 10.92 16.95
CA ALA A 21 -1.93 9.94 17.55
C ALA A 21 -1.27 8.59 17.79
N LEU A 22 -0.43 8.11 16.86
CA LEU A 22 0.19 6.78 16.93
C LEU A 22 1.52 6.77 17.69
N GLY A 23 2.24 7.88 17.74
CA GLY A 23 3.62 7.92 18.21
C GLY A 23 4.61 7.45 17.13
N VAL A 24 5.82 8.03 17.14
CA VAL A 24 6.84 7.77 16.10
C VAL A 24 7.45 6.39 16.20
N GLU A 25 7.47 5.83 17.40
CA GLU A 25 7.94 4.48 17.72
C GLU A 25 7.07 3.39 17.09
N ASN A 26 5.81 3.70 16.78
CA ASN A 26 4.87 2.79 16.12
C ASN A 26 4.81 2.98 14.60
N ILE A 27 5.64 3.87 14.04
CA ILE A 27 5.70 4.17 12.61
C ILE A 27 7.05 3.75 12.05
N GLN A 28 7.03 2.76 11.17
CA GLN A 28 8.22 2.33 10.46
C GLN A 28 8.16 2.73 9.00
N GLU A 29 9.08 3.60 8.59
CA GLU A 29 9.21 4.06 7.21
C GLU A 29 10.25 3.25 6.43
N ARG A 30 10.24 3.40 5.09
CA ARG A 30 11.23 2.77 4.19
C ARG A 30 11.30 1.24 4.28
N VAL A 31 10.17 0.62 4.61
CA VAL A 31 10.00 -0.84 4.56
C VAL A 31 8.91 -1.19 3.56
N PHE A 32 9.26 -2.05 2.61
CA PHE A 32 8.33 -2.52 1.60
C PHE A 32 7.80 -3.89 2.03
N ILE A 33 6.47 -4.01 2.15
CA ILE A 33 5.79 -5.27 2.47
C ILE A 33 5.56 -6.03 1.17
N VAL A 34 5.95 -7.30 1.14
CA VAL A 34 5.91 -8.13 -0.08
C VAL A 34 4.84 -9.20 -0.05
N ARG A 35 4.49 -9.73 1.13
CA ARG A 35 3.56 -10.86 1.23
C ARG A 35 2.91 -10.94 2.60
N MET A 36 1.65 -11.40 2.62
CA MET A 36 0.97 -11.80 3.85
C MET A 36 1.34 -13.23 4.25
N ILE A 37 1.22 -13.52 5.54
CA ILE A 37 1.49 -14.83 6.13
C ILE A 37 0.20 -15.29 6.81
N ASN A 38 -0.37 -16.39 6.33
CA ASN A 38 -1.58 -16.98 6.91
C ASN A 38 -1.22 -17.77 8.18
N ASP A 39 -2.22 -17.96 9.05
CA ASP A 39 -2.08 -18.77 10.24
C ASP A 39 -1.76 -20.22 9.87
N LYS A 40 -0.88 -20.86 10.64
CA LYS A 40 -0.46 -22.23 10.38
C LYS A 40 -1.61 -23.24 10.52
N ASN A 41 -2.54 -22.97 11.42
CA ASN A 41 -3.63 -23.87 11.79
C ASN A 41 -4.96 -23.47 11.12
N ASP A 42 -5.07 -22.23 10.66
CA ASP A 42 -6.24 -21.71 9.95
C ASP A 42 -5.82 -20.98 8.66
N PRO A 43 -5.88 -21.66 7.49
CA PRO A 43 -5.46 -21.06 6.22
C PRO A 43 -6.35 -19.89 5.77
N THR A 44 -7.53 -19.69 6.37
CA THR A 44 -8.43 -18.57 6.05
C THR A 44 -8.11 -17.31 6.85
N ARG A 45 -7.20 -17.40 7.83
CA ARG A 45 -6.84 -16.31 8.72
C ARG A 45 -5.44 -15.79 8.42
N VAL A 46 -5.29 -14.48 8.36
CA VAL A 46 -3.96 -13.83 8.30
C VAL A 46 -3.36 -13.67 9.71
N ALA A 47 -2.06 -13.94 9.84
CA ALA A 47 -1.33 -13.91 11.12
C ALA A 47 -0.09 -12.99 11.08
N GLY A 48 0.35 -12.58 9.89
CA GLY A 48 1.53 -11.74 9.75
C GLY A 48 1.77 -11.23 8.34
N ALA A 49 2.89 -10.54 8.18
CA ALA A 49 3.38 -10.09 6.87
C ALA A 49 4.91 -10.06 6.86
N ALA A 50 5.49 -10.26 5.68
CA ALA A 50 6.93 -10.14 5.44
C ALA A 50 7.23 -8.90 4.61
N GLY A 51 8.34 -8.23 4.93
CA GLY A 51 8.85 -7.10 4.18
C GLY A 51 10.34 -6.91 4.38
N PHE A 52 10.93 -5.94 3.69
CA PHE A 52 12.36 -5.63 3.81
C PHE A 52 12.62 -4.14 3.76
N SER A 53 13.72 -3.71 4.38
CA SER A 53 14.17 -2.31 4.31
C SER A 53 14.73 -1.99 2.93
N VAL A 54 14.35 -0.83 2.39
CA VAL A 54 14.96 -0.27 1.17
C VAL A 54 16.14 0.66 1.49
N ARG A 55 16.67 0.59 2.72
CA ARG A 55 17.82 1.39 3.19
C ARG A 55 18.91 0.54 3.83
N GLU A 56 18.58 -0.65 4.29
CA GLU A 56 19.47 -1.55 5.04
C GLU A 56 19.22 -3.00 4.60
N HIS A 57 20.20 -3.89 4.77
CA HIS A 57 20.02 -5.32 4.54
C HIS A 57 19.27 -5.97 5.72
N LYS A 58 17.98 -5.64 5.86
CA LYS A 58 17.15 -6.09 6.98
C LYS A 58 15.78 -6.56 6.52
N LEU A 59 15.45 -7.79 6.91
CA LEU A 59 14.14 -8.40 6.70
C LEU A 59 13.27 -8.21 7.96
N TYR A 60 12.00 -7.93 7.74
CA TYR A 60 10.99 -7.74 8.77
C TYR A 60 9.91 -8.81 8.64
N ILE A 61 9.60 -9.45 9.76
CA ILE A 61 8.43 -10.31 9.93
C ILE A 61 7.53 -9.68 10.99
N TYR A 62 6.37 -9.22 10.56
CA TYR A 62 5.35 -8.69 11.44
C TYR A 62 4.38 -9.80 11.83
N LYS A 63 4.07 -9.87 13.12
CA LYS A 63 3.00 -10.71 13.66
C LYS A 63 1.89 -9.81 14.17
N PHE A 64 0.65 -10.09 13.81
CA PHE A 64 -0.50 -9.29 14.22
C PHE A 64 -1.76 -10.13 14.31
N LYS A 65 -2.78 -9.61 14.99
CA LYS A 65 -4.10 -10.25 15.11
C LYS A 65 -5.09 -9.76 14.05
N CYS A 66 -4.86 -8.55 13.54
CA CYS A 66 -5.67 -7.87 12.53
C CYS A 66 -4.74 -6.97 11.71
N CYS A 67 -5.05 -6.79 10.43
CA CYS A 67 -4.30 -5.94 9.51
C CYS A 67 -5.25 -5.17 8.58
N LEU A 68 -4.87 -3.94 8.25
CA LEU A 68 -5.51 -3.14 7.22
C LEU A 68 -4.55 -3.02 6.03
N LEU A 69 -4.98 -3.47 4.86
CA LEU A 69 -4.24 -3.28 3.61
C LEU A 69 -4.61 -1.93 2.99
N ALA A 70 -3.70 -0.95 3.07
CA ALA A 70 -3.89 0.41 2.57
C ALA A 70 -2.72 0.86 1.68
N ALA A 71 -2.34 0.03 0.69
CA ALA A 71 -1.17 0.27 -0.18
C ALA A 71 -1.53 0.90 -1.55
N GLY A 72 -2.69 1.57 -1.64
CA GLY A 72 -3.16 2.23 -2.86
C GLY A 72 -3.65 1.25 -3.95
N GLY A 73 -3.81 1.78 -5.16
CA GLY A 73 -4.29 1.03 -6.34
C GLY A 73 -3.16 0.43 -7.19
N ALA A 74 -3.37 0.35 -8.51
CA ALA A 74 -2.39 -0.16 -9.47
C ALA A 74 -2.24 0.78 -10.68
N VAL A 75 -1.01 1.11 -11.05
CA VAL A 75 -0.65 2.01 -12.17
C VAL A 75 0.45 1.34 -12.98
N ASN A 76 0.66 1.80 -14.22
CA ASN A 76 1.65 1.25 -15.16
C ASN A 76 1.44 -0.23 -15.54
N VAL A 77 0.27 -0.79 -15.21
CA VAL A 77 -0.18 -2.10 -15.70
C VAL A 77 -0.52 -2.07 -17.20
N PHE A 78 -0.83 -0.89 -17.75
CA PHE A 78 -0.98 -0.63 -19.18
C PHE A 78 0.11 0.34 -19.66
N ARG A 79 0.50 0.20 -20.93
CA ARG A 79 1.48 1.12 -21.55
C ARG A 79 0.93 2.56 -21.62
N PRO A 80 1.63 3.57 -21.08
CA PRO A 80 1.20 4.96 -21.13
C PRO A 80 1.36 5.56 -22.55
N ARG A 81 0.78 6.75 -22.76
CA ARG A 81 0.86 7.47 -24.05
C ARG A 81 2.25 8.03 -24.35
N SER A 82 3.01 8.41 -23.32
CA SER A 82 4.40 8.86 -23.43
C SER A 82 5.33 7.73 -22.99
N ILE A 83 6.26 7.32 -23.86
CA ILE A 83 7.05 6.08 -23.72
C ILE A 83 8.56 6.30 -23.45
N GLY A 84 8.96 7.51 -23.04
CA GLY A 84 10.31 7.84 -22.57
C GLY A 84 10.31 8.28 -21.10
N GLU A 85 10.94 9.41 -20.79
CA GLU A 85 10.89 10.00 -19.44
C GLU A 85 9.45 10.25 -18.94
N GLY A 86 8.52 10.46 -19.88
CA GLY A 86 7.10 10.64 -19.59
C GLY A 86 6.39 9.41 -18.99
N VAL A 87 7.01 8.23 -18.97
CA VAL A 87 6.43 7.02 -18.33
C VAL A 87 6.18 7.25 -16.83
N GLY A 88 6.96 8.12 -16.19
CA GLY A 88 6.75 8.49 -14.78
C GLY A 88 5.54 9.39 -14.54
N ARG A 89 4.91 9.95 -15.59
CA ARG A 89 3.82 10.94 -15.49
C ARG A 89 2.46 10.29 -15.74
N ALA A 90 2.14 9.28 -14.95
CA ALA A 90 0.80 8.74 -14.90
C ALA A 90 -0.19 9.72 -14.23
N TRP A 91 -1.47 9.64 -14.59
CA TRP A 91 -2.52 10.44 -13.95
C TRP A 91 -2.74 10.04 -12.48
N TYR A 92 -2.63 8.74 -12.19
CA TYR A 92 -2.65 8.20 -10.84
C TYR A 92 -1.21 7.98 -10.33
N PRO A 93 -0.95 7.94 -9.01
CA PRO A 93 0.41 7.91 -8.47
C PRO A 93 1.25 6.74 -8.97
N VAL A 94 2.39 7.04 -9.59
CA VAL A 94 3.24 6.05 -10.29
C VAL A 94 3.81 4.95 -9.39
N TRP A 95 3.92 5.20 -8.09
CA TRP A 95 4.44 4.24 -7.12
C TRP A 95 3.41 3.18 -6.68
N ASN A 96 2.16 3.28 -7.12
CA ASN A 96 1.11 2.31 -6.81
C ASN A 96 1.24 1.07 -7.70
N ALA A 97 1.87 0.02 -7.19
CA ALA A 97 2.18 -1.21 -7.93
C ALA A 97 1.11 -2.32 -7.80
N GLY A 98 -0.06 -2.04 -7.22
CA GLY A 98 -1.10 -3.05 -7.01
C GLY A 98 -0.87 -3.96 -5.79
N SER A 99 0.00 -3.57 -4.87
CA SER A 99 0.35 -4.37 -3.68
C SER A 99 -0.87 -4.71 -2.81
N THR A 100 -1.85 -3.80 -2.68
CA THR A 100 -3.10 -4.08 -1.97
C THR A 100 -3.81 -5.31 -2.53
N TYR A 101 -3.95 -5.35 -3.86
CA TYR A 101 -4.70 -6.40 -4.56
C TYR A 101 -3.96 -7.72 -4.57
N ALA A 102 -2.66 -7.70 -4.90
CA ALA A 102 -1.84 -8.91 -4.95
C ALA A 102 -1.80 -9.59 -3.57
N MET A 103 -1.49 -8.84 -2.51
CA MET A 103 -1.41 -9.39 -1.16
C MET A 103 -2.77 -9.92 -0.65
N ALA A 104 -3.88 -9.25 -0.97
CA ALA A 104 -5.21 -9.73 -0.61
C ALA A 104 -5.57 -11.02 -1.36
N ALA A 105 -5.45 -11.02 -2.69
CA ALA A 105 -5.81 -12.15 -3.54
C ALA A 105 -4.94 -13.39 -3.24
N GLU A 106 -3.63 -13.22 -3.07
CA GLU A 106 -2.71 -14.32 -2.72
C GLU A 106 -2.98 -14.90 -1.32
N SER A 107 -3.61 -14.13 -0.44
CA SER A 107 -4.04 -14.62 0.88
C SER A 107 -5.40 -15.34 0.86
N GLY A 108 -6.06 -15.38 -0.30
CA GLY A 108 -7.39 -15.98 -0.46
C GLY A 108 -8.56 -15.04 -0.16
N ALA A 109 -8.33 -13.73 -0.10
CA ALA A 109 -9.42 -12.77 0.05
C ALA A 109 -10.26 -12.69 -1.22
N GLU A 110 -11.58 -12.61 -1.06
CA GLU A 110 -12.50 -12.39 -2.18
C GLU A 110 -12.28 -11.00 -2.79
N MET A 111 -12.22 -10.95 -4.12
CA MET A 111 -12.07 -9.73 -4.90
C MET A 111 -13.38 -9.45 -5.63
N THR A 112 -13.70 -8.17 -5.84
CA THR A 112 -14.93 -7.76 -6.51
C THR A 112 -14.67 -6.62 -7.48
N MET A 113 -15.44 -6.56 -8.58
CA MET A 113 -15.38 -5.52 -9.60
C MET A 113 -13.96 -5.27 -10.17
N MET A 114 -13.14 -6.31 -10.29
CA MET A 114 -11.75 -6.20 -10.76
C MET A 114 -11.64 -5.85 -12.25
N GLU A 115 -12.73 -6.00 -13.00
CA GLU A 115 -12.88 -5.57 -14.39
C GLU A 115 -13.06 -4.05 -14.55
N ASN A 116 -13.47 -3.37 -13.48
CA ASN A 116 -13.65 -1.92 -13.47
C ASN A 116 -12.29 -1.21 -13.54
N ARG A 117 -12.20 -0.15 -14.35
CA ARG A 117 -10.99 0.63 -14.56
C ARG A 117 -11.29 2.13 -14.63
N PHE A 118 -10.27 2.95 -14.37
CA PHE A 118 -10.30 4.40 -14.52
C PHE A 118 -9.09 4.86 -15.34
#